data_AF-A0A671RRV6-F1
#
_entry.id   AF-A0A671RRV6-F1
#
_cell.length_a   1.000
_cell.length_b   1.000
_cell.length_c   1.000
_cell.angle_alpha   90.00
_cell.angle_beta   90.00
_cell.angle_gamma   90.00
#
_symmetry.space_group_name_H-M   'P 1'
#
loop_
_entity.id
_entity.type
_entity.pdbx_description
1 polymer ?
#
loop_
_entity_poly.entity_id
_entity_poly.type
_entity_poly.pdbx_seq_one_letter_code
_entity_poly.pdbx_strand_id
1 'polypeptide(L)'
;MLYMLRTSGFKQSVCDQSFYYGPISKFWACAFVLSKAPELGDTMFIVLRKQRLIFLHWYHHITVLVYSWYSYKDQVAGGGWFMTMNYTVHALMYSYYAARAAGLRVPKPCAIIITSSQIAQMAMGLAVSALVYQWMQDGDCPSYIDNIVWASLMYLSYLLLFSFFFYQSYVKGLKPTSIKTE
;
A
#
# COMPACT_ATOMS: atom_id res chain seq x y z
N MET A 1 15.19 7.44 5.41
CA MET A 1 14.65 6.44 6.37
C MET A 1 15.72 5.54 6.96
N LEU A 2 16.60 4.90 6.16
CA LEU A 2 17.71 4.06 6.67
C LEU A 2 18.66 4.78 7.64
N TYR A 3 18.93 6.07 7.41
CA TYR A 3 19.71 6.90 8.33
C TYR A 3 19.03 7.05 9.70
N MET A 4 17.74 7.44 9.72
CA MET A 4 16.94 7.61 10.95
C MET A 4 16.76 6.30 11.73
N LEU A 5 16.58 5.18 11.03
CA LEU A 5 16.53 3.83 11.61
C LEU A 5 17.83 3.48 12.35
N ARG A 6 18.96 3.92 11.82
CA ARG A 6 20.29 3.63 12.38
C ARG A 6 20.66 4.57 13.54
N THR A 7 20.12 5.79 13.56
CA THR A 7 20.50 6.82 14.55
C THR A 7 19.53 6.97 15.72
N SER A 8 18.22 6.78 15.49
CA SER A 8 17.18 7.19 16.45
C SER A 8 16.35 6.02 16.98
N GLY A 9 16.62 4.79 16.50
CA GLY A 9 15.86 3.60 16.88
C GLY A 9 14.50 3.49 16.20
N PHE A 10 13.91 2.28 16.25
CA PHE A 10 12.68 1.97 15.51
C PHE A 10 11.48 2.78 16.01
N LYS A 11 11.26 2.86 17.33
CA LYS A 11 10.16 3.61 17.97
C LYS A 11 10.15 5.09 17.56
N GLN A 12 11.31 5.75 17.65
CA GLN A 12 11.41 7.16 17.29
C GLN A 12 11.24 7.38 15.79
N SER A 13 11.73 6.47 14.93
CA SER A 13 11.53 6.57 13.48
C SER A 13 10.06 6.46 13.03
N VAL A 14 9.23 5.76 13.80
CA VAL A 14 7.80 5.63 13.53
C VAL A 14 7.05 6.84 14.08
N CYS A 15 7.39 7.32 15.27
CA CYS A 15 6.75 8.48 15.89
C CYS A 15 7.26 9.84 15.40
N ASP A 16 8.30 9.85 14.56
CA ASP A 16 8.89 11.09 14.06
C ASP A 16 7.96 11.81 13.07
N GLN A 17 7.44 12.95 13.49
CA GLN A 17 6.68 13.88 12.64
C GLN A 17 7.59 14.87 11.89
N SER A 18 8.92 14.86 12.10
CA SER A 18 9.86 15.76 11.41
C SER A 18 9.77 15.65 9.89
N PHE A 19 9.26 14.52 9.39
CA PHE A 19 8.93 14.28 8.00
C PHE A 19 7.96 15.33 7.40
N TYR A 20 7.09 15.94 8.20
CA TYR A 20 6.16 16.98 7.73
C TYR A 20 6.69 18.41 7.86
N TYR A 21 7.73 18.63 8.67
CA TYR A 21 8.30 19.95 8.94
C TYR A 21 9.50 20.28 8.05
N GLY A 22 10.28 19.27 7.65
CA GLY A 22 11.40 19.48 6.74
C GLY A 22 10.93 19.94 5.35
N PRO A 23 11.51 21.00 4.75
CA PRO A 23 11.03 21.54 3.46
C PRO A 23 11.10 20.51 2.33
N ILE A 24 12.13 19.66 2.34
CA ILE A 24 12.31 18.58 1.36
C ILE A 24 11.31 17.45 1.62
N SER A 25 11.18 17.00 2.87
CA SER A 25 10.28 15.90 3.23
C SER A 25 8.80 16.26 3.01
N LYS A 26 8.42 17.52 3.30
CA LYS A 26 7.09 18.06 3.00
C LYS A 26 6.77 18.06 1.51
N PHE A 27 7.76 18.37 0.66
CA PHE A 27 7.61 18.27 -0.79
C PHE A 27 7.32 16.82 -1.22
N TRP A 28 8.09 15.86 -0.70
CA TRP A 28 7.86 14.43 -0.99
C TRP A 28 6.52 13.91 -0.44
N ALA A 29 6.07 14.42 0.71
CA ALA A 29 4.74 14.17 1.26
C ALA A 29 3.62 14.68 0.35
N CYS A 30 3.75 15.91 -0.14
CA CYS A 30 2.79 16.47 -1.10
C CYS A 30 2.81 15.70 -2.42
N ALA A 31 4.00 15.38 -2.93
CA ALA A 31 4.18 14.61 -4.16
C ALA A 31 3.53 13.22 -4.07
N PHE A 32 3.55 12.56 -2.90
CA PHE A 32 2.88 11.28 -2.67
C PHE A 32 1.35 11.39 -2.72
N VAL A 33 0.79 12.42 -2.10
CA VAL A 33 -0.66 12.65 -2.18
C VAL A 33 -1.07 12.94 -3.61
N LEU A 34 -0.27 13.76 -4.31
CA LEU A 34 -0.49 14.05 -5.72
C LEU A 34 -0.31 12.83 -6.61
N SER A 35 0.58 11.88 -6.27
CA SER A 35 0.80 10.66 -7.07
C SER A 35 -0.42 9.74 -7.10
N LYS A 36 -1.36 9.87 -6.15
CA LYS A 36 -2.62 9.11 -6.15
C LYS A 36 -3.58 9.53 -7.26
N ALA A 37 -3.49 10.77 -7.77
CA ALA A 37 -4.32 11.21 -8.89
C ALA A 37 -3.90 10.56 -10.23
N PRO A 38 -2.61 10.49 -10.61
CA PRO A 38 -2.14 9.69 -11.74
C PRO A 38 -2.48 8.21 -11.62
N GLU A 39 -2.44 7.62 -10.41
CA GLU A 39 -2.82 6.22 -10.18
C GLU A 39 -4.30 5.96 -10.54
N LEU A 40 -5.20 6.94 -10.38
CA LEU A 40 -6.58 6.86 -10.88
C LEU A 40 -6.66 6.87 -12.42
N GLY A 41 -5.63 7.41 -13.08
CA GLY A 41 -5.46 7.32 -14.52
C GLY A 41 -5.39 5.87 -15.02
N ASP A 42 -4.84 4.95 -14.22
CA ASP A 42 -4.83 3.52 -14.56
C ASP A 42 -6.26 2.95 -14.65
N THR A 43 -7.11 3.32 -13.69
CA THR A 43 -8.53 2.98 -13.71
C THR A 43 -9.22 3.57 -14.93
N MET A 44 -8.95 4.84 -15.25
CA MET A 44 -9.50 5.51 -16.44
C MET A 44 -9.08 4.81 -17.73
N PHE A 45 -7.81 4.40 -17.85
CA PHE A 45 -7.31 3.69 -19.02
C PHE A 45 -7.95 2.31 -19.21
N ILE A 46 -8.21 1.58 -18.13
CA ILE A 46 -8.94 0.30 -18.16
C ILE A 46 -10.39 0.50 -18.66
N VAL A 47 -11.06 1.55 -18.17
CA VAL A 47 -12.42 1.91 -18.61
C VAL A 47 -12.43 2.30 -20.09
N LEU A 48 -11.48 3.13 -20.53
CA LEU A 48 -11.34 3.54 -21.92
C LEU A 48 -11.07 2.35 -22.85
N ARG A 49 -10.32 1.34 -22.39
CA ARG A 49 -10.12 0.07 -23.10
C ARG A 49 -11.30 -0.91 -22.99
N LYS A 50 -12.43 -0.50 -22.38
CA LYS A 50 -13.63 -1.32 -22.13
C LYS A 50 -13.33 -2.64 -21.42
N GLN A 51 -12.30 -2.67 -20.58
CA GLN A 51 -11.97 -3.84 -19.78
C GLN A 51 -12.78 -3.86 -18.49
N ARG A 52 -13.08 -5.05 -17.96
CA ARG A 52 -13.81 -5.19 -16.70
C ARG A 52 -12.94 -4.73 -15.53
N LEU A 53 -13.35 -3.65 -14.87
CA LEU A 53 -12.76 -3.21 -13.61
C LEU A 53 -13.13 -4.18 -12.49
N ILE A 54 -12.13 -4.75 -11.82
CA ILE A 54 -12.34 -5.55 -10.62
C ILE A 54 -12.67 -4.63 -9.44
N PHE A 55 -13.54 -5.09 -8.54
CA PHE A 55 -13.95 -4.34 -7.35
C PHE A 55 -12.76 -3.87 -6.51
N LEU A 56 -11.78 -4.77 -6.31
CA LEU A 56 -10.55 -4.52 -5.58
C LEU A 56 -9.81 -3.25 -6.04
N HIS A 57 -9.74 -3.04 -7.36
CA HIS A 57 -8.93 -1.99 -7.95
C HIS A 57 -9.54 -0.62 -7.69
N TRP A 58 -10.79 -0.40 -8.11
CA TRP A 58 -11.41 0.92 -7.95
C TRP A 58 -11.68 1.26 -6.48
N TYR A 59 -12.05 0.26 -5.66
CA TYR A 59 -12.24 0.46 -4.22
C TYR A 59 -10.94 0.96 -3.57
N HIS A 60 -9.83 0.29 -3.84
CA HIS A 60 -8.50 0.68 -3.34
C HIS A 60 -8.10 2.09 -3.82
N HIS A 61 -8.19 2.38 -5.13
CA HIS A 61 -7.74 3.67 -5.66
C HIS A 61 -8.53 4.87 -5.14
N ILE A 62 -9.86 4.75 -4.94
CA ILE A 62 -10.66 5.83 -4.37
C ILE A 62 -10.36 6.01 -2.89
N THR A 63 -10.34 4.92 -2.12
CA THR A 63 -10.16 5.00 -0.66
C THR A 63 -8.77 5.48 -0.27
N VAL A 64 -7.71 5.04 -0.97
CA VAL A 64 -6.34 5.52 -0.71
C VAL A 64 -6.16 6.98 -1.10
N LEU A 65 -6.83 7.46 -2.15
CA LEU A 65 -6.81 8.89 -2.52
C LEU A 65 -7.40 9.73 -1.37
N VAL A 66 -8.62 9.42 -0.94
CA VAL A 66 -9.30 10.16 0.13
C VAL A 66 -8.51 10.10 1.43
N TYR A 67 -8.02 8.91 1.80
CA TYR A 67 -7.23 8.72 3.02
C TYR A 67 -5.90 9.49 2.97
N SER A 68 -5.18 9.47 1.84
CA SER A 68 -3.91 10.21 1.71
C SER A 68 -4.09 11.72 1.85
N TRP A 69 -5.19 12.26 1.33
CA TRP A 69 -5.53 13.69 1.48
C TRP A 69 -5.83 14.05 2.93
N TYR A 70 -6.62 13.22 3.61
CA TYR A 70 -6.98 13.40 5.02
C TYR A 70 -5.75 13.28 5.93
N SER A 71 -4.95 12.22 5.75
CA SER A 71 -3.75 11.95 6.55
C SER A 71 -2.67 13.02 6.37
N TYR A 72 -2.55 13.62 5.18
CA TYR A 72 -1.62 14.73 4.93
C TYR A 72 -1.98 15.99 5.73
N LYS A 73 -3.28 16.26 5.89
CA LYS A 73 -3.76 17.40 6.70
C LYS A 73 -3.46 17.19 8.18
N ASP A 74 -3.62 15.97 8.67
CA ASP A 74 -3.51 15.65 10.10
C ASP A 74 -2.09 15.25 10.53
N GLN A 75 -1.12 15.28 9.62
CA GLN A 75 0.31 15.04 9.88
C GLN A 75 0.56 13.78 10.74
N VAL A 76 -0.10 12.68 10.35
CA VAL A 76 -0.16 11.44 11.12
C VAL A 76 1.23 10.86 11.38
N ALA A 77 1.52 10.54 12.64
CA ALA A 77 2.73 9.83 13.04
C ALA A 77 2.79 8.45 12.35
N GLY A 78 3.95 8.09 11.81
CA GLY A 78 4.14 6.88 11.01
C GLY A 78 3.91 7.07 9.50
N GLY A 79 3.45 8.24 9.05
CA GLY A 79 3.23 8.56 7.63
C GLY A 79 4.43 8.24 6.73
N GLY A 80 5.65 8.54 7.18
CA GLY A 80 6.88 8.25 6.42
C GLY A 80 7.11 6.76 6.15
N TRP A 81 6.74 5.88 7.09
CA TRP A 81 6.78 4.43 6.90
C TRP A 81 5.74 3.96 5.91
N PHE A 82 4.49 4.44 6.04
CA PHE A 82 3.41 4.13 5.11
C PHE A 82 3.73 4.56 3.67
N MET A 83 4.33 5.73 3.51
CA MET A 83 4.75 6.24 2.19
C MET A 83 5.89 5.42 1.60
N THR A 84 6.93 5.13 2.39
CA THR A 84 8.12 4.44 1.88
C THR A 84 7.79 3.01 1.48
N MET A 85 7.01 2.28 2.29
CA MET A 85 6.57 0.93 1.94
C MET A 85 5.70 0.94 0.68
N ASN A 86 4.79 1.91 0.54
CA ASN A 86 3.93 2.02 -0.63
C ASN A 86 4.73 2.31 -1.89
N TYR A 87 5.66 3.27 -1.85
CA TYR A 87 6.54 3.55 -2.99
C TYR A 87 7.39 2.34 -3.39
N THR A 88 7.87 1.57 -2.41
CA THR A 88 8.70 0.39 -2.69
C THR A 88 7.89 -0.67 -3.43
N VAL A 89 6.69 -0.99 -2.92
CA VAL A 89 5.82 -2.01 -3.53
C VAL A 89 5.24 -1.53 -4.86
N HIS A 90 4.88 -0.26 -4.98
CA HIS A 90 4.44 0.33 -6.25
C HIS A 90 5.57 0.37 -7.28
N ALA A 91 6.81 0.69 -6.90
CA ALA A 91 7.95 0.63 -7.81
C ALA A 91 8.11 -0.79 -8.38
N LEU A 92 7.99 -1.83 -7.56
CA LEU A 92 8.04 -3.23 -8.02
C LEU A 92 6.86 -3.58 -8.94
N MET A 93 5.64 -3.18 -8.56
CA MET A 93 4.42 -3.46 -9.33
C MET A 93 4.41 -2.77 -10.70
N TYR A 94 4.74 -1.47 -10.75
CA TYR A 94 4.81 -0.72 -12.01
C TYR A 94 5.99 -1.17 -12.88
N SER A 95 7.13 -1.55 -12.29
CA SER A 95 8.24 -2.14 -13.05
C SER A 95 7.80 -3.43 -13.76
N TYR A 96 6.98 -4.24 -13.11
CA TYR A 96 6.40 -5.43 -13.74
C TYR A 96 5.44 -5.09 -14.88
N TYR A 97 4.56 -4.09 -14.70
CA TYR A 97 3.68 -3.65 -15.78
C TYR A 97 4.45 -3.05 -16.96
N ALA A 98 5.51 -2.28 -16.70
CA ALA A 98 6.40 -1.77 -17.73
C ALA A 98 7.10 -2.90 -18.51
N ALA A 99 7.64 -3.90 -17.81
CA ALA A 99 8.25 -5.07 -18.46
C ALA A 99 7.25 -5.85 -19.32
N ARG A 100 6.00 -6.01 -18.84
CA ARG A 100 4.92 -6.64 -19.60
C ARG A 100 4.52 -5.83 -20.83
N ALA A 101 4.46 -4.51 -20.72
CA ALA A 101 4.16 -3.61 -21.83
C ALA A 101 5.28 -3.60 -22.90
N ALA A 102 6.53 -3.78 -22.48
CA ALA A 102 7.69 -3.95 -23.37
C ALA A 102 7.71 -5.31 -24.13
N GLY A 103 6.69 -6.16 -23.96
CA GLY A 103 6.59 -7.45 -24.63
C GLY A 103 7.39 -8.58 -23.97
N LEU A 104 8.02 -8.34 -22.81
CA LEU A 104 8.74 -9.38 -22.08
C LEU A 104 7.74 -10.38 -21.47
N ARG A 105 7.95 -11.66 -21.75
CA ARG A 105 7.21 -12.75 -21.10
C ARG A 105 7.69 -12.91 -19.67
N VAL A 106 7.13 -12.12 -18.77
CA VAL A 106 7.42 -12.25 -17.34
C VAL A 106 6.77 -13.53 -16.79
N PRO A 107 7.52 -14.40 -16.08
CA PRO A 107 7.03 -15.69 -15.63
C PRO A 107 6.03 -15.54 -14.46
N LYS A 108 5.12 -16.51 -14.31
CA LYS A 108 4.06 -16.52 -13.27
C LYS A 108 4.57 -16.30 -11.82
N PRO A 109 5.74 -16.85 -11.40
CA PRO A 109 6.28 -16.62 -10.06
C PRO A 109 6.51 -15.14 -9.75
N CYS A 110 6.89 -14.32 -10.72
CA CYS A 110 7.06 -12.88 -10.49
C CYS A 110 5.73 -12.21 -10.10
N ALA A 111 4.62 -12.59 -10.74
CA ALA A 111 3.29 -12.06 -10.39
C ALA A 111 2.87 -12.50 -8.98
N ILE A 112 3.23 -13.72 -8.56
CA ILE A 112 3.00 -14.22 -7.20
C ILE A 112 3.81 -13.38 -6.21
N ILE A 113 5.11 -13.17 -6.45
CA ILE A 113 5.98 -12.36 -5.59
C ILE A 113 5.43 -10.94 -5.41
N ILE A 114 4.95 -10.31 -6.49
CA ILE A 114 4.37 -8.96 -6.42
C ILE A 114 3.10 -8.97 -5.57
N THR A 115 2.18 -9.91 -5.82
CA THR A 115 0.93 -9.98 -5.04
C THR A 115 1.21 -10.32 -3.57
N SER A 116 2.19 -11.17 -3.29
CA SER A 116 2.66 -11.46 -1.93
C SER A 116 3.28 -10.23 -1.27
N SER A 117 4.04 -9.42 -2.01
CA SER A 117 4.62 -8.17 -1.50
C SER A 117 3.54 -7.14 -1.15
N GLN A 118 2.46 -7.09 -1.93
CA GLN A 118 1.29 -6.24 -1.66
C GLN A 118 0.55 -6.69 -0.39
N ILE A 119 0.36 -8.00 -0.20
CA ILE A 119 -0.23 -8.53 1.04
C ILE A 119 0.65 -8.21 2.25
N ALA A 120 1.96 -8.42 2.12
CA ALA A 120 2.92 -8.10 3.17
C ALA A 120 2.89 -6.59 3.52
N GLN A 121 2.73 -5.71 2.53
CA GLN A 121 2.55 -4.27 2.75
C GLN A 121 1.32 -3.98 3.62
N MET A 122 0.19 -4.64 3.38
CA MET A 122 -1.03 -4.40 4.17
C MET A 122 -0.89 -4.92 5.59
N ALA A 123 -0.24 -6.07 5.78
CA ALA A 123 0.06 -6.61 7.11
C ALA A 123 1.03 -5.72 7.89
N MET A 124 2.10 -5.24 7.25
CA MET A 124 3.02 -4.28 7.84
C MET A 124 2.33 -2.96 8.18
N GLY A 125 1.42 -2.47 7.32
CA GLY A 125 0.61 -1.29 7.60
C GLY A 125 -0.23 -1.43 8.88
N LEU A 126 -0.87 -2.60 9.06
CA LEU A 126 -1.58 -2.93 10.30
C LEU A 126 -0.66 -2.93 11.53
N ALA A 127 0.53 -3.55 11.41
CA ALA A 127 1.49 -3.62 12.49
C ALA A 127 1.99 -2.23 12.89
N VAL A 128 2.32 -1.37 11.92
CA VAL A 128 2.74 0.03 12.18
C VAL A 128 1.61 0.81 12.85
N SER A 129 0.36 0.70 12.38
CA SER A 129 -0.79 1.35 13.02
C SER A 129 -0.99 0.90 14.47
N ALA A 130 -0.85 -0.40 14.74
CA ALA A 130 -0.97 -0.95 16.10
C ALA A 130 0.15 -0.47 17.02
N LEU A 131 1.39 -0.39 16.52
CA LEU A 131 2.52 0.14 17.28
C LEU A 131 2.37 1.64 17.57
N VAL A 132 1.91 2.43 16.60
CA VAL A 132 1.59 3.85 16.81
C VAL A 132 0.51 3.99 17.89
N TYR A 133 -0.54 3.16 17.84
CA TYR A 133 -1.58 3.16 18.88
C TYR A 133 -1.04 2.86 20.28
N GLN A 134 -0.15 1.86 20.40
CA GLN A 134 0.48 1.51 21.68
C GLN A 134 1.36 2.65 22.20
N TRP A 135 2.24 3.20 21.37
CA TRP A 135 3.14 4.28 21.79
C TRP A 135 2.44 5.62 22.02
N MET A 136 1.25 5.81 21.45
CA MET A 136 0.38 6.95 21.76
C MET A 136 -0.18 6.85 23.18
N GLN A 137 -0.54 5.65 23.66
CA GLN A 137 -0.99 5.42 25.05
C GLN A 137 0.14 5.66 26.06
N ASP A 138 1.39 5.37 25.67
CA ASP A 138 2.58 5.61 26.49
C ASP A 138 2.98 7.10 26.56
N GLY A 139 2.35 7.99 25.77
CA GLY A 139 2.61 9.43 25.75
C GLY A 139 3.80 9.89 24.89
N ASP A 140 4.50 8.96 24.24
CA ASP A 140 5.72 9.25 23.46
C ASP A 140 5.44 9.63 21.99
N CYS A 141 4.17 9.66 21.57
CA CYS A 141 3.79 9.74 20.16
C CYS A 141 2.47 10.52 19.97
N PRO A 142 2.49 11.85 19.74
CA PRO A 142 1.26 12.60 19.49
C PRO A 142 0.70 12.24 18.11
N SER A 143 -0.49 11.63 18.09
CA SER A 143 -1.22 11.29 16.86
C SER A 143 -2.73 11.33 17.12
N TYR A 144 -3.53 11.37 16.06
CA TYR A 144 -4.99 11.40 16.15
C TYR A 144 -5.56 9.98 16.12
N ILE A 145 -6.32 9.61 17.15
CA ILE A 145 -6.96 8.29 17.27
C ILE A 145 -7.83 7.99 16.05
N ASP A 146 -8.61 8.98 15.58
CA ASP A 146 -9.48 8.82 14.41
C ASP A 146 -8.69 8.38 13.17
N ASN A 147 -7.53 9.00 12.93
CA ASN A 147 -6.66 8.62 11.80
C ASN A 147 -6.14 7.19 11.92
N ILE A 148 -5.75 6.77 13.13
CA ILE A 148 -5.24 5.41 13.38
C ILE A 148 -6.35 4.37 13.17
N VAL A 149 -7.57 4.68 13.61
CA VAL A 149 -8.75 3.82 13.41
C VAL A 149 -9.06 3.70 11.93
N TRP A 150 -9.17 4.82 11.20
CA TRP A 150 -9.41 4.82 9.75
C TRP A 150 -8.30 4.10 8.98
N ALA A 151 -7.04 4.30 9.35
CA ALA A 151 -5.90 3.59 8.78
C ALA A 151 -6.05 2.08 8.98
N SER A 152 -6.30 1.66 10.22
CA SER A 152 -6.40 0.25 10.59
C SER A 152 -7.55 -0.45 9.87
N LEU A 153 -8.72 0.19 9.79
CA LEU A 153 -9.87 -0.31 9.05
C LEU A 153 -9.57 -0.43 7.55
N MET A 154 -8.96 0.59 6.96
CA MET A 154 -8.59 0.61 5.55
C MET A 154 -7.60 -0.53 5.23
N TYR A 155 -6.48 -0.62 5.95
CA TYR A 155 -5.47 -1.66 5.73
C TYR A 155 -6.01 -3.07 6.00
N LEU A 156 -6.89 -3.25 6.99
CA LEU A 156 -7.53 -4.53 7.28
C LEU A 156 -8.45 -4.94 6.12
N SER A 157 -9.25 -4.00 5.60
CA SER A 157 -10.12 -4.25 4.45
C SER A 157 -9.30 -4.71 3.25
N TYR A 158 -8.17 -4.05 2.97
CA TYR A 158 -7.28 -4.41 1.86
C TYR A 158 -6.63 -5.77 2.08
N LEU A 159 -6.18 -6.08 3.28
CA LEU A 159 -5.57 -7.37 3.60
C LEU A 159 -6.51 -8.52 3.29
N LEU A 160 -7.78 -8.42 3.70
CA LEU A 160 -8.80 -9.45 3.42
C LEU A 160 -9.08 -9.57 1.93
N LEU A 161 -9.24 -8.44 1.25
CA LEU A 161 -9.55 -8.38 -0.17
C LEU A 161 -8.41 -8.93 -1.05
N PHE A 162 -7.16 -8.56 -0.77
CA PHE A 162 -5.98 -9.09 -1.47
C PHE A 162 -5.73 -10.56 -1.15
N SER A 163 -5.95 -10.99 0.11
CA SER A 163 -5.83 -12.40 0.48
C SER A 163 -6.87 -13.25 -0.24
N PHE A 164 -8.11 -12.76 -0.35
CA PHE A 164 -9.16 -13.42 -1.12
C PHE A 164 -8.81 -13.50 -2.62
N PHE A 165 -8.32 -12.40 -3.20
CA PHE A 165 -7.86 -12.38 -4.58
C PHE A 165 -6.70 -13.36 -4.83
N PHE A 166 -5.73 -13.43 -3.92
CA PHE A 166 -4.59 -14.34 -4.00
C PHE A 166 -5.05 -15.79 -3.92
N TYR A 167 -5.93 -16.11 -2.97
CA TYR A 167 -6.51 -17.45 -2.82
C TYR A 167 -7.25 -17.88 -4.09
N GLN A 168 -8.11 -17.00 -4.63
CA GLN A 168 -8.88 -17.31 -5.83
C GLN A 168 -7.99 -17.49 -7.08
N SER A 169 -6.99 -16.62 -7.25
CA SER A 169 -6.17 -16.57 -8.47
C SER A 169 -5.05 -17.60 -8.49
N TYR A 170 -4.43 -17.89 -7.34
CA TYR A 170 -3.24 -18.74 -7.26
C TYR A 170 -3.51 -20.08 -6.59
N VAL A 171 -4.34 -20.15 -5.56
CA VAL A 171 -4.58 -21.41 -4.82
C VAL A 171 -5.71 -22.21 -5.48
N LYS A 172 -6.86 -21.58 -5.71
CA LYS A 172 -8.04 -22.24 -6.31
C LYS A 172 -7.86 -22.50 -7.81
N GLY A 173 -7.13 -21.63 -8.51
CA GLY A 173 -6.79 -21.78 -9.93
C GLY A 173 -5.77 -22.88 -10.23
N LEU A 174 -5.15 -23.49 -9.22
CA LEU A 174 -4.24 -24.63 -9.34
C LEU A 174 -4.95 -25.99 -9.31
N LYS A 175 -6.29 -26.07 -9.22
CA LYS A 175 -6.97 -27.36 -9.41
C LYS A 175 -6.61 -27.89 -10.80
N PRO A 176 -5.92 -29.05 -10.90
CA PRO A 176 -5.79 -29.72 -12.18
C PRO A 176 -7.21 -30.02 -12.62
N THR A 177 -7.57 -29.63 -13.85
CA THR A 177 -8.73 -30.20 -14.51
C THR A 177 -8.54 -31.70 -14.45
N SER A 178 -9.31 -32.38 -13.59
CA SER A 178 -9.43 -33.83 -13.60
C SER A 178 -9.83 -34.17 -15.03
N ILE A 179 -8.88 -34.79 -15.75
CA ILE A 179 -9.13 -35.41 -17.04
C ILE A 179 -10.22 -36.44 -16.75
N LYS A 180 -11.43 -36.18 -17.22
CA LYS A 180 -12.45 -37.21 -17.36
C LYS A 180 -11.98 -38.12 -18.48
N THR A 181 -11.46 -39.28 -18.12
CA THR A 181 -11.32 -40.41 -19.02
C THR A 181 -12.69 -41.10 -19.02
N GLU A 182 -13.45 -40.93 -20.10
CA GLU A 182 -14.50 -41.88 -20.51
C GLU A 182 -13.88 -42.92 -21.44
#